data_AF-W9VZA6-F1
#
_entry.id   AF-W9VZA6-F1
#
_cell.length_a   1.000
_cell.length_b   1.000
_cell.length_c   1.000
_cell.angle_alpha   90.00
_cell.angle_beta   90.00
_cell.angle_gamma   90.00
#
_symmetry.space_group_name_H-M   'P 1'
#
loop_
_entity.id
_entity.type
_entity.pdbx_description
1 polymer ?
#
loop_
_entity_poly.entity_id
_entity_poly.type
_entity_poly.pdbx_seq_one_letter_code
_entity_poly.pdbx_strand_id
1 'polypeptide(L)'
;MREQASNTTVCIFVVADGQEHPVKLSNAFYGCGLSKSVISRSRATASHGSIRSIPPTKIADHTGRTYSSTSKVSLRWYYDGGTQTFPETFYIADAATTDLPWDAILCDTAESPSSALVPQANTILRAPGGADSQREKERKEREEVNRKKYERERREQVDRIREAFASKQARAKHG
;
A
#
# COMPACT_ATOMS: atom_id res chain seq x y z
N MET A 1 17.24 -18.33 22.67
CA MET A 1 16.89 -16.91 22.43
C MET A 1 15.71 -16.91 21.48
N ARG A 2 14.56 -16.35 21.86
CA ARG A 2 13.42 -16.20 20.95
C ARG A 2 13.59 -14.84 20.28
N GLU A 3 13.88 -14.83 18.99
CA GLU A 3 13.82 -13.59 18.19
C GLU A 3 12.41 -13.03 18.29
N GLN A 4 12.30 -11.81 18.79
CA GLN A 4 11.07 -11.06 18.85
C GLN A 4 10.72 -10.66 17.42
N ALA A 5 9.73 -11.34 16.84
CA ALA A 5 9.26 -11.06 15.50
C ALA A 5 8.86 -9.57 15.43
N SER A 6 9.58 -8.81 14.61
CA SER A 6 9.30 -7.40 14.40
C SER A 6 8.00 -7.32 13.62
N ASN A 7 6.91 -6.88 14.25
CA ASN A 7 5.63 -6.62 13.60
C ASN A 7 5.84 -5.56 12.51
N THR A 8 6.19 -6.00 11.31
CA THR A 8 6.56 -5.12 10.21
C THR A 8 5.26 -4.58 9.62
N THR A 9 5.06 -3.27 9.78
CA THR A 9 3.96 -2.56 9.14
C THR A 9 4.22 -2.47 7.65
N VAL A 10 3.24 -2.87 6.85
CA VAL A 10 3.25 -2.85 5.40
C VAL A 10 2.07 -2.05 4.86
N CYS A 11 2.30 -1.37 3.73
CA CYS A 11 1.23 -0.72 2.99
C CYS A 11 0.75 -1.69 1.90
N ILE A 12 -0.54 -2.02 1.96
CA ILE A 12 -1.19 -2.87 0.96
C ILE A 12 -2.43 -2.17 0.42
N PHE A 13 -2.87 -2.62 -0.74
CA PHE A 13 -4.14 -2.24 -1.35
C PHE A 13 -5.04 -3.45 -1.41
N VAL A 14 -6.33 -3.27 -1.12
CA VAL A 14 -7.34 -4.32 -1.24
C VAL A 14 -8.41 -3.91 -2.23
N VAL A 15 -8.91 -4.85 -3.02
CA VAL A 15 -9.95 -4.63 -4.02
C VAL A 15 -10.93 -5.79 -4.00
N ALA A 16 -12.22 -5.47 -4.01
CA ALA A 16 -13.26 -6.48 -4.16
C ALA A 16 -13.47 -6.84 -5.63
N ASP A 17 -14.01 -8.03 -5.89
CA ASP A 17 -14.31 -8.42 -7.26
C ASP A 17 -15.38 -7.53 -7.89
N GLY A 18 -15.13 -7.09 -9.12
CA GLY A 18 -15.98 -6.13 -9.83
C GLY A 18 -15.81 -4.68 -9.39
N GLN A 19 -14.90 -4.37 -8.46
CA GLN A 19 -14.56 -3.00 -8.09
C GLN A 19 -13.30 -2.51 -8.81
N GLU A 20 -13.32 -1.27 -9.29
CA GLU A 20 -12.18 -0.63 -9.96
C GLU A 20 -11.25 0.10 -8.98
N HIS A 21 -11.79 0.59 -7.86
CA HIS A 21 -11.08 1.46 -6.94
C HIS A 21 -10.54 0.66 -5.75
N PRO A 22 -9.20 0.48 -5.64
CA PRO A 22 -8.61 -0.21 -4.51
C PRO A 22 -8.62 0.67 -3.26
N VAL A 23 -8.80 0.03 -2.09
CA VAL A 23 -8.71 0.67 -0.78
C VAL A 23 -7.30 0.51 -0.23
N LYS A 24 -6.67 1.63 0.10
CA LYS A 24 -5.35 1.64 0.73
C LYS A 24 -5.44 1.29 2.22
N LEU A 25 -4.69 0.27 2.63
CA LEU A 25 -4.48 -0.13 4.02
C LEU A 25 -3.02 0.22 4.37
N SER A 26 -2.84 1.34 5.08
CA SER A 26 -1.51 1.87 5.37
C SER A 26 -0.89 1.23 6.62
N ASN A 27 -1.75 0.73 7.51
CA ASN A 27 -1.36 0.08 8.75
C ASN A 27 -1.73 -1.40 8.71
N ALA A 28 -1.29 -2.12 7.67
CA ALA A 28 -1.39 -3.58 7.64
C ALA A 28 -0.13 -4.18 8.28
N PHE A 29 -0.23 -5.32 8.96
CA PHE A 29 0.95 -6.03 9.47
C PHE A 29 0.81 -7.52 9.32
N TYR A 30 1.95 -8.21 9.28
CA TYR A 30 1.99 -9.67 9.37
C TYR A 30 1.73 -10.10 10.80
N GLY A 31 0.65 -10.82 10.97
CA GLY A 31 0.26 -11.47 12.21
C GLY A 31 1.00 -12.78 12.37
N CYS A 32 2.15 -12.76 13.04
CA CYS A 32 2.85 -13.99 13.40
C CYS A 32 1.87 -14.89 14.19
N GLY A 33 1.69 -16.14 13.74
CA GLY A 33 0.81 -17.09 14.42
C GLY A 33 -0.70 -16.79 14.39
N LEU A 34 -1.20 -15.82 13.61
CA LEU A 34 -2.62 -15.78 13.30
C LEU A 34 -2.96 -16.86 12.27
N SER A 35 -4.00 -17.64 12.54
CA SER A 35 -4.52 -18.64 11.60
C SER A 35 -5.38 -18.04 10.48
N LYS A 36 -5.81 -16.79 10.63
CA LYS A 36 -6.75 -16.12 9.73
C LYS A 36 -6.38 -14.64 9.60
N SER A 37 -6.45 -14.12 8.38
CA SER A 37 -6.32 -12.70 8.12
C SER A 37 -7.52 -11.93 8.68
N VAL A 38 -7.26 -10.78 9.29
CA VAL A 38 -8.27 -9.93 9.95
C VAL A 38 -8.24 -8.54 9.33
N ILE A 39 -9.40 -7.90 9.17
CA ILE A 39 -9.52 -6.52 8.66
C ILE A 39 -10.44 -5.74 9.59
N SER A 40 -10.17 -4.45 9.76
CA SER A 40 -11.08 -3.58 10.50
C SER A 40 -12.39 -3.37 9.75
N ARG A 41 -13.49 -3.16 10.49
CA ARG A 41 -14.81 -2.95 9.89
C ARG A 41 -14.84 -1.76 8.95
N SER A 42 -14.22 -0.64 9.33
CA SER A 42 -14.17 0.56 8.50
C SER A 42 -13.56 0.29 7.13
N ARG A 43 -12.49 -0.51 7.08
CA ARG A 43 -11.80 -0.87 5.84
C ARG A 43 -12.54 -1.90 5.01
N ALA A 44 -13.16 -2.90 5.65
CA ALA A 44 -14.01 -3.86 4.97
C ALA A 44 -15.24 -3.19 4.32
N THR A 45 -15.84 -2.22 5.00
CA THR A 45 -16.96 -1.46 4.42
C THR A 45 -16.51 -0.57 3.27
N ALA A 46 -15.36 0.10 3.41
CA ALA A 46 -14.80 0.95 2.36
C ALA A 46 -14.42 0.15 1.09
N SER A 47 -14.13 -1.15 1.21
CA SER A 47 -13.78 -1.97 0.06
C SER A 47 -14.96 -2.34 -0.83
N HIS A 48 -16.19 -2.04 -0.41
CA HIS A 48 -17.43 -2.42 -1.09
C HIS A 48 -17.51 -3.92 -1.42
N GLY A 49 -16.78 -4.75 -0.66
CA GLY A 49 -16.80 -6.18 -0.81
C GLY A 49 -18.09 -6.79 -0.29
N SER A 50 -18.46 -7.96 -0.82
CA SER A 50 -19.61 -8.70 -0.31
C SER A 50 -19.31 -9.24 1.08
N ILE A 51 -19.78 -8.53 2.10
CA ILE A 51 -19.65 -8.93 3.50
C ILE A 51 -20.64 -10.06 3.78
N ARG A 52 -20.12 -11.21 4.19
CA ARG A 52 -20.92 -12.39 4.55
C ARG A 52 -20.93 -12.59 6.05
N SER A 53 -22.11 -12.79 6.63
CA SER A 53 -22.25 -13.20 8.03
C SER A 53 -21.70 -14.61 8.24
N ILE A 54 -21.09 -14.85 9.40
CA ILE A 54 -20.57 -16.16 9.83
C ILE A 54 -20.91 -16.40 11.30
N PRO A 55 -20.90 -17.66 11.76
CA PRO A 55 -20.97 -17.95 13.20
C PRO A 55 -19.87 -17.19 13.96
N PRO A 56 -20.15 -16.70 15.18
CA PRO A 56 -19.17 -16.01 16.01
C PRO A 56 -17.88 -16.82 16.13
N THR A 57 -16.79 -16.25 15.61
CA THR A 57 -15.49 -16.90 15.50
C THR A 57 -14.47 -16.09 16.29
N LYS A 58 -13.74 -16.76 17.17
CA LYS A 58 -12.60 -16.19 17.89
C LYS A 58 -11.31 -16.54 17.15
N ILE A 59 -10.46 -15.55 16.96
CA ILE A 59 -9.17 -15.67 16.28
C ILE A 59 -8.13 -15.21 17.28
N ALA A 60 -7.28 -16.12 17.74
CA ALA A 60 -6.20 -15.79 18.67
C ALA A 60 -4.89 -15.62 17.91
N ASP A 61 -4.08 -14.67 18.35
CA ASP A 61 -2.70 -14.51 17.90
C ASP A 61 -1.70 -15.17 18.86
N HIS A 62 -0.42 -15.19 18.49
CA HIS A 62 0.65 -15.75 19.31
C HIS A 62 0.92 -14.98 20.61
N THR A 63 0.43 -13.74 20.72
CA THR A 63 0.57 -12.91 21.92
C THR A 63 -0.56 -13.14 22.92
N GLY A 64 -1.55 -13.96 22.57
CA GLY A 64 -2.74 -14.23 23.36
C GLY A 64 -3.88 -13.24 23.13
N ARG A 65 -3.72 -12.28 22.22
CA ARG A 65 -4.80 -11.35 21.85
C ARG A 65 -5.83 -12.10 21.02
N THR A 66 -7.11 -11.87 21.33
CA THR A 66 -8.22 -12.51 20.65
C THR A 66 -9.08 -11.49 19.92
N TYR A 67 -9.32 -11.75 18.65
CA TYR A 67 -10.22 -11.00 17.79
C TYR A 67 -11.54 -11.78 17.65
N SER A 68 -12.66 -11.10 17.86
CA SER A 68 -14.00 -11.69 17.66
C SER A 68 -14.56 -11.21 16.34
N SER A 69 -14.97 -12.15 15.51
CA SER A 69 -15.50 -11.89 14.16
C SER A 69 -16.86 -12.57 13.99
N THR A 70 -17.83 -11.83 13.44
CA THR A 70 -19.16 -12.34 13.07
C THR A 70 -19.44 -12.20 11.58
N SER A 71 -18.50 -11.64 10.82
CA SER A 71 -18.60 -11.52 9.37
C SER A 71 -17.22 -11.65 8.72
N LYS A 72 -17.20 -11.92 7.43
CA LYS A 72 -15.98 -12.01 6.62
C LYS A 72 -16.19 -11.37 5.25
N VAL A 73 -15.08 -11.03 4.59
CA VAL A 73 -15.05 -10.50 3.23
C VAL A 73 -13.89 -11.13 2.47
N SER A 74 -14.13 -11.52 1.21
CA SER A 74 -13.08 -12.04 0.33
C SER A 74 -12.65 -10.92 -0.61
N LEU A 75 -11.36 -10.62 -0.62
CA LEU A 75 -10.75 -9.51 -1.37
C LEU A 75 -9.49 -10.01 -2.07
N ARG A 76 -9.05 -9.27 -3.10
CA ARG A 76 -7.70 -9.40 -3.65
C ARG A 76 -6.84 -8.28 -3.07
N TRP A 77 -5.62 -8.58 -2.69
CA TRP A 77 -4.70 -7.59 -2.15
C TRP A 77 -3.35 -7.60 -2.87
N TYR A 78 -2.64 -6.49 -2.84
CA TYR A 78 -1.30 -6.35 -3.40
C TYR A 78 -0.50 -5.32 -2.63
N TYR A 79 0.84 -5.43 -2.66
CA TYR A 79 1.74 -4.46 -2.05
C TYR A 79 1.72 -3.13 -2.79
N ASP A 80 2.07 -2.05 -2.09
CA ASP A 80 2.39 -0.79 -2.77
C ASP A 80 3.53 -0.99 -3.79
N GLY A 81 3.28 -0.62 -5.04
CA GLY A 81 4.18 -0.90 -6.17
C GLY A 81 4.25 -2.37 -6.63
N GLY A 82 3.42 -3.26 -6.07
CA GLY A 82 3.36 -4.67 -6.44
C GLY A 82 2.73 -4.91 -7.81
N THR A 83 3.19 -5.95 -8.51
CA THR A 83 2.68 -6.37 -9.85
C THR A 83 1.79 -7.61 -9.80
N GLN A 84 1.54 -8.15 -8.60
CA GLN A 84 0.78 -9.37 -8.37
C GLN A 84 -0.29 -9.12 -7.33
N THR A 85 -1.45 -9.77 -7.50
CA THR A 85 -2.54 -9.75 -6.54
C THR A 85 -2.73 -11.12 -5.90
N PHE A 86 -3.02 -11.13 -4.61
CA PHE A 86 -3.24 -12.33 -3.81
C PHE A 86 -4.69 -12.36 -3.33
N PRO A 87 -5.45 -13.44 -3.60
CA PRO A 87 -6.77 -13.60 -3.01
C PRO A 87 -6.63 -13.87 -1.50
N GLU A 88 -7.49 -13.27 -0.70
CA GLU A 88 -7.48 -13.43 0.75
C GLU A 88 -8.90 -13.30 1.32
N THR A 89 -9.18 -14.08 2.36
CA THR A 89 -10.44 -13.97 3.11
C THR A 89 -10.17 -13.32 4.46
N PHE A 90 -10.62 -12.08 4.60
CA PHE A 90 -10.48 -11.32 5.81
C PHE A 90 -11.68 -11.51 6.73
N TYR A 91 -11.40 -11.81 7.99
CA TYR A 91 -12.38 -11.80 9.06
C TYR A 91 -12.52 -10.39 9.60
N ILE A 92 -13.77 -9.92 9.74
CA ILE A 92 -14.03 -8.55 10.16
C ILE A 92 -14.09 -8.50 11.67
N ALA A 93 -13.09 -7.86 12.27
CA ALA A 93 -13.04 -7.63 13.71
C ALA A 93 -12.78 -6.16 13.98
N ASP A 94 -13.38 -5.67 15.07
CA ASP A 94 -13.09 -4.33 15.57
C ASP A 94 -11.96 -4.43 16.61
N ALA A 95 -11.04 -3.47 16.60
CA ALA A 95 -9.98 -3.40 17.59
C ALA A 95 -10.61 -3.30 18.99
N ALA A 96 -10.22 -4.19 19.90
CA ALA A 96 -10.57 -4.07 21.31
C ALA A 96 -9.85 -2.85 21.89
N THR A 97 -10.48 -1.67 21.75
CA THR A 97 -10.40 -0.37 22.45
C THR A 97 -9.06 0.18 23.01
N THR A 98 -7.94 -0.52 22.93
CA THR A 98 -6.71 -0.18 23.68
C THR A 98 -5.38 -0.33 22.92
N ASP A 99 -5.37 -0.85 21.69
CA ASP A 99 -4.14 -0.94 20.89
C ASP A 99 -4.20 -0.08 19.63
N LEU A 100 -3.02 0.32 19.15
CA LEU A 100 -2.77 1.15 17.97
C LEU A 100 -3.73 0.89 16.80
N PRO A 101 -4.12 1.94 16.05
CA PRO A 101 -5.03 1.80 14.93
C PRO A 101 -4.43 0.93 13.82
N TRP A 102 -5.00 -0.24 13.63
CA TRP A 102 -4.62 -1.17 12.58
C TRP A 102 -5.70 -1.27 11.51
N ASP A 103 -5.26 -1.41 10.25
CA ASP A 103 -6.16 -1.54 9.11
C ASP A 103 -6.45 -3.02 8.82
N ALA A 104 -5.41 -3.85 8.80
CA ALA A 104 -5.51 -5.29 8.59
C ALA A 104 -4.34 -6.04 9.23
N ILE A 105 -4.54 -7.33 9.47
CA ILE A 105 -3.56 -8.27 9.98
C ILE A 105 -3.56 -9.45 9.01
N LEU A 106 -2.47 -9.65 8.29
CA LEU A 106 -2.32 -10.77 7.37
C LEU A 106 -1.84 -11.99 8.14
N CYS A 107 -2.43 -13.16 7.92
CA CYS A 107 -1.88 -14.40 8.50
C CYS A 107 -0.52 -14.72 7.87
N ASP A 108 0.41 -15.14 8.72
CA ASP A 108 1.77 -15.55 8.32
C ASP A 108 1.84 -17.01 7.89
N THR A 109 0.75 -17.77 8.06
CA THR A 109 0.64 -19.09 7.46
C THR A 109 0.60 -18.91 5.95
N ALA A 110 1.76 -19.07 5.33
CA ALA A 110 1.92 -19.63 4.01
C ALA A 110 1.28 -21.03 3.97
N GLU A 111 -0.03 -21.13 4.19
CA GLU A 111 -0.82 -22.09 3.44
C GLU A 111 -0.78 -21.58 2.00
N SER A 112 0.29 -21.96 1.31
CA SER A 112 0.12 -22.38 -0.08
C SER A 112 -1.20 -23.13 -0.12
N PRO A 113 -2.20 -22.66 -0.88
CA PRO A 113 -3.53 -23.23 -0.85
C PRO A 113 -3.40 -24.73 -1.05
N SER A 114 -3.72 -25.48 0.00
CA SER A 114 -3.58 -26.93 0.06
C SER A 114 -4.28 -27.52 -1.16
N SER A 115 -3.48 -27.95 -2.14
CA SER A 115 -3.71 -29.01 -3.13
C SER A 115 -5.18 -29.40 -3.40
N ALA A 116 -6.02 -28.43 -3.76
CA ALA A 116 -7.33 -28.62 -4.34
C ALA A 116 -7.72 -27.29 -5.01
N LEU A 117 -7.38 -27.17 -6.30
CA LEU A 117 -7.60 -25.99 -7.15
C LEU A 117 -6.62 -24.84 -6.86
N VAL A 118 -5.48 -24.87 -7.56
CA VAL A 118 -4.50 -23.79 -7.67
C VAL A 118 -5.22 -22.44 -7.89
N PRO A 119 -5.21 -21.49 -6.94
CA PRO A 119 -5.47 -20.10 -7.26
C PRO A 119 -4.18 -19.61 -7.89
N GLN A 120 -4.17 -19.66 -9.22
CA GLN A 120 -3.16 -19.06 -10.05
C GLN A 120 -2.92 -17.64 -9.49
N ALA A 121 -1.67 -17.33 -9.13
CA ALA A 121 -1.26 -15.95 -8.98
C ALA A 121 -1.61 -15.29 -10.32
N ASN A 122 -2.73 -14.58 -10.35
CA ASN A 122 -3.15 -13.89 -11.54
C ASN A 122 -2.17 -12.74 -11.68
N THR A 123 -1.19 -12.91 -12.58
CA THR A 123 -0.48 -11.79 -13.18
C THR A 123 -1.55 -10.76 -13.53
N ILE A 124 -1.30 -9.48 -13.23
CA ILE A 124 -2.20 -8.41 -13.64
C ILE A 124 -2.23 -8.40 -15.19
N LEU A 125 -3.07 -9.24 -15.79
CA LEU A 125 -3.50 -9.14 -17.16
C LEU A 125 -4.48 -7.97 -17.17
N ARG A 126 -3.87 -6.78 -17.18
CA ARG A 126 -4.42 -5.50 -17.57
C ARG A 126 -5.85 -5.64 -18.11
N ALA A 127 -6.84 -5.39 -17.25
CA ALA A 127 -8.18 -5.12 -17.74
C ALA A 127 -8.10 -3.87 -18.65
N PRO A 128 -8.69 -3.87 -19.85
CA PRO A 128 -8.81 -2.67 -20.66
C PRO A 128 -9.90 -1.79 -20.05
N GLY A 129 -9.56 -1.08 -18.97
CA GLY A 129 -10.37 -0.03 -18.37
C GLY A 129 -9.52 1.24 -18.39
N GLY A 130 -9.97 2.23 -19.13
CA GLY A 130 -9.18 3.37 -19.60
C GLY A 130 -8.26 3.97 -18.54
N ALA A 131 -6.98 4.11 -18.90
CA ALA A 131 -6.16 5.15 -18.31
C ALA A 131 -6.98 6.44 -18.40
N ASP A 132 -7.36 7.02 -17.26
CA ASP A 132 -7.89 8.36 -17.21
C ASP A 132 -6.87 9.25 -17.91
N SER A 133 -7.15 9.58 -19.17
CA SER A 133 -6.37 10.46 -20.03
C SER A 133 -6.04 11.75 -19.29
N GLN A 134 -6.93 12.18 -18.39
CA GLN A 134 -6.77 13.33 -17.53
C GLN A 134 -5.71 13.14 -16.43
N ARG A 135 -5.65 11.98 -15.75
CA ARG A 135 -4.69 11.72 -14.66
C ARG A 135 -3.28 11.50 -15.18
N GLU A 136 -3.13 10.88 -16.36
CA GLU A 136 -1.83 10.76 -17.03
C GLU A 136 -1.37 12.10 -17.62
N LYS A 137 -2.30 12.91 -18.14
CA LYS A 137 -2.00 14.27 -18.63
C LYS A 137 -1.59 15.20 -17.49
N GLU A 138 -2.27 15.15 -16.33
CA GLU A 138 -1.87 15.90 -15.14
C GLU A 138 -0.51 15.48 -14.59
N ARG A 139 -0.17 14.18 -14.63
CA ARG A 139 1.15 13.70 -14.21
C ARG A 139 2.24 14.20 -15.16
N LYS A 140 2.03 14.09 -16.48
CA LYS A 140 2.96 14.58 -17.51
C LYS A 140 3.14 16.10 -17.43
N GLU A 141 2.07 16.85 -17.21
CA GLU A 141 2.12 18.31 -17.06
C GLU A 141 2.91 18.70 -15.80
N ARG A 142 2.68 18.03 -14.67
CA ARG A 142 3.44 18.29 -13.43
C ARG A 142 4.92 17.95 -13.57
N GLU A 143 5.26 16.85 -14.24
CA GLU A 143 6.63 16.47 -14.56
C GLU A 143 7.31 17.49 -15.48
N GLU A 144 6.60 17.98 -16.51
CA GLU A 144 7.14 18.99 -17.43
C GLU A 144 7.36 20.34 -16.76
N VAL A 145 6.42 20.79 -15.92
CA VAL A 145 6.55 22.02 -15.13
C VAL A 145 7.73 21.91 -14.18
N ASN A 146 7.89 20.79 -13.49
CA ASN A 146 8.99 20.60 -12.56
C ASN A 146 10.35 20.54 -13.28
N ARG A 147 10.41 19.89 -14.46
CA ARG A 147 11.60 19.86 -15.31
C ARG A 147 11.99 21.26 -15.81
N LYS A 148 11.02 22.05 -16.31
CA LYS A 148 11.26 23.43 -16.76
C LYS A 148 11.74 24.33 -15.62
N LYS A 149 11.21 24.14 -14.41
CA LYS A 149 11.66 24.87 -13.22
C LYS A 149 13.11 24.52 -12.86
N TYR A 150 13.43 23.23 -12.82
CA TYR A 150 14.79 22.76 -12.54
C TYR A 150 15.81 23.26 -13.57
N GLU A 151 15.47 23.24 -14.87
CA GLU A 151 16.36 23.77 -15.92
C GLU A 151 16.60 25.28 -15.79
N ARG A 152 15.58 26.05 -15.40
CA ARG A 152 15.70 27.49 -15.18
C ARG A 152 16.63 27.79 -14.00
N GLU A 153 16.39 27.16 -12.86
CA GLU A 153 17.22 27.33 -11.65
C GLU A 153 18.68 26.93 -11.93
N ARG A 154 18.90 25.86 -12.71
CA ARG A 154 20.25 25.44 -13.12
C ARG A 154 20.93 26.49 -14.01
N ARG A 155 20.23 27.09 -14.97
CA ARG A 155 20.79 28.16 -15.82
C ARG A 155 21.11 29.40 -15.00
N GLU A 156 20.22 29.83 -14.12
CA GLU A 156 20.44 30.98 -13.24
C GLU A 156 21.61 30.77 -12.27
N GLN A 157 21.86 29.54 -11.82
CA GLN A 157 23.07 29.23 -11.03
C GLN A 157 24.34 29.33 -11.88
N VAL A 158 24.33 28.79 -13.09
CA VAL A 158 25.48 28.85 -14.01
C VAL A 158 25.81 30.31 -14.37
N ASP A 159 24.80 31.12 -14.68
CA ASP A 159 24.99 32.53 -15.02
C ASP A 159 25.54 33.33 -13.82
N ARG A 160 25.02 33.09 -12.60
CA ARG A 160 25.58 33.68 -11.38
C ARG A 160 27.04 33.30 -11.15
N ILE A 161 27.42 32.04 -11.38
CA ILE A 161 28.82 31.60 -11.25
C ILE A 161 29.69 32.30 -12.30
N ARG A 162 29.19 32.42 -13.54
CA ARG A 162 29.91 33.05 -14.65
C ARG A 162 30.13 34.55 -14.40
N GLU A 163 29.11 35.27 -13.94
CA GLU A 163 29.21 36.68 -13.56
C GLU A 163 30.14 36.90 -12.35
N ALA A 164 30.07 36.04 -11.35
CA ALA A 164 30.96 36.10 -10.19
C ALA A 164 32.43 35.86 -10.60
N PHE A 165 32.66 34.95 -11.54
CA PHE A 165 34.00 34.67 -12.05
C PHE A 165 34.54 35.83 -12.92
N ALA A 166 33.70 36.40 -13.79
CA ALA A 166 34.06 37.57 -14.60
C ALA A 166 34.36 38.80 -13.72
N SER A 167 33.54 39.04 -12.69
CA SER A 167 33.73 40.14 -11.73
C SER A 167 35.02 40.00 -10.93
N LYS A 168 35.38 38.76 -10.54
CA LYS A 168 36.67 38.47 -9.87
C LYS A 168 37.86 38.69 -10.80
N GLN A 169 37.78 38.29 -12.07
CA GLN A 169 38.85 38.57 -13.04
C GLN A 169 39.02 40.06 -13.34
N ALA A 170 37.92 40.82 -13.45
CA ALA A 170 37.99 42.26 -13.68
C ALA A 170 38.64 43.01 -12.50
N ARG A 171 38.33 42.60 -11.26
CA ARG A 171 39.00 43.13 -10.05
C ARG A 171 40.47 42.78 -9.98
N ALA A 172 40.87 41.59 -10.45
CA ALA A 172 42.28 41.17 -10.46
C ALA A 172 43.13 41.84 -11.55
N LYS A 173 42.53 42.50 -12.54
CA LYS A 173 43.24 43.23 -13.61
C LYS A 173 43.35 44.75 -13.37
N HIS A 174 42.68 45.28 -12.34
CA HIS A 174 42.64 46.71 -12.01
C HIS A 174 43.14 47.04 -10.59
N GLY A 175 43.76 46.08 -9.89
CA GLY A 175 44.54 46.31 -8.68
C GLY A 175 46.01 45.98 -8.94
#